data_AF-A0A401LG95-F1
#
_entry.id   AF-A0A401LG95-F1
#
_cell.length_a   1.000
_cell.length_b   1.000
_cell.length_c   1.000
_cell.angle_alpha   90.00
_cell.angle_beta   90.00
_cell.angle_gamma   90.00
#
_symmetry.space_group_name_H-M   'P 1'
#
loop_
_entity.id
_entity.type
_entity.pdbx_description
1 polymer ?
#
loop_
_entity_poly.entity_id
_entity_poly.type
_entity_poly.pdbx_seq_one_letter_code
_entity_poly.pdbx_strand_id
1 'polypeptide(L)'
;MADYKKMQENIKLICERVSMGERMAMLAEETAELADAAQLLLESITESRRRGRKFACGRYASEEVEEEIADVLAVMLCTFDGETIYKVLDYSDSHAKPARSAGELKKRLRELIALSGIVRYVAFKRRRIGNKENPTDWRQEQAEEFLSVFVGGLLAAMSGILRQWQLAGIGCKMEQKLDRWAMRLKGETENGNDLQQD
;
A
#
# COMPACT_ATOMS: atom_id res chain seq x y z
N MET A 1 -5.93 18.34 7.71
CA MET A 1 -4.74 18.49 6.86
C MET A 1 -3.68 17.62 7.50
N ALA A 2 -2.98 16.78 6.74
CA ALA A 2 -2.01 15.85 7.33
C ALA A 2 -0.85 16.62 7.99
N ASP A 3 -0.43 16.21 9.19
CA ASP A 3 0.73 16.80 9.86
C ASP A 3 2.03 16.19 9.30
N TYR A 4 2.51 16.80 8.20
CA TYR A 4 3.71 16.34 7.51
C TYR A 4 4.95 16.28 8.39
N LYS A 5 5.08 17.17 9.38
CA LYS A 5 6.24 17.18 10.27
C LYS A 5 6.19 15.96 11.19
N LYS A 6 5.02 15.69 11.80
CA LYS A 6 4.81 14.52 12.63
C LYS A 6 5.01 13.22 11.86
N MET A 7 4.51 13.14 10.62
CA MET A 7 4.74 11.98 9.75
C MET A 7 6.24 11.74 9.51
N GLN A 8 7.03 12.79 9.24
CA GLN A 8 8.47 12.66 9.06
C GLN A 8 9.17 12.15 10.32
N GLU A 9 8.78 12.63 11.49
CA GLU A 9 9.32 12.17 12.79
C GLU A 9 8.99 10.68 13.03
N ASN A 10 7.77 10.26 12.73
CA ASN A 10 7.36 8.86 12.85
C ASN A 10 8.10 7.95 11.85
N ILE A 11 8.22 8.37 10.58
CA ILE A 11 8.97 7.63 9.56
C ILE A 11 10.41 7.44 10.03
N LYS A 12 11.06 8.50 10.53
CA LYS A 12 12.42 8.43 11.05
C LYS A 12 12.53 7.42 12.20
N LEU A 13 11.64 7.50 13.18
CA LEU A 13 11.60 6.58 14.32
C LEU A 13 11.44 5.12 13.88
N ILE A 14 10.52 4.86 12.95
CA ILE A 14 10.28 3.52 12.40
C ILE A 14 11.53 3.01 11.68
N CYS A 15 12.14 3.83 10.82
CA CYS A 15 13.37 3.48 10.11
C CYS A 15 14.55 3.17 11.03
N GLU A 16 14.64 3.85 12.18
CA GLU A 16 15.68 3.62 13.19
C GLU A 16 15.45 2.34 14.00
N ARG A 17 14.20 1.98 14.28
CA ARG A 17 13.85 0.85 15.17
C ARG A 17 13.51 -0.45 14.43
N VAL A 18 13.12 -0.37 13.16
CA VAL A 18 12.66 -1.52 12.38
C VAL A 18 13.69 -1.84 11.30
N SER A 19 14.15 -3.09 11.32
CA SER A 19 15.14 -3.56 10.35
C SER A 19 14.59 -3.52 8.93
N MET A 20 15.48 -3.43 7.94
CA MET A 20 15.07 -3.52 6.53
C MET A 20 14.35 -4.84 6.23
N GLY A 21 14.76 -5.94 6.87
CA GLY A 21 14.11 -7.25 6.68
C GLY A 21 12.66 -7.28 7.18
N GLU A 22 12.37 -6.63 8.31
CA GLU A 22 11.01 -6.49 8.82
C GLU A 22 10.17 -5.56 7.96
N ARG A 23 10.72 -4.42 7.52
CA ARG A 23 10.05 -3.52 6.56
C ARG A 23 9.69 -4.22 5.25
N MET A 24 10.57 -5.08 4.74
CA MET A 24 10.27 -5.92 3.57
C MET A 24 9.22 -7.00 3.85
N ALA A 25 9.15 -7.51 5.09
CA ALA A 25 8.10 -8.44 5.48
C ALA A 25 6.73 -7.75 5.44
N MET A 26 6.64 -6.58 6.07
CA MET A 26 5.43 -5.75 6.05
C MET A 26 5.05 -5.34 4.64
N LEU A 27 5.99 -4.89 3.82
CA LEU A 27 5.70 -4.54 2.43
C LEU A 27 5.09 -5.73 1.67
N ALA A 28 5.54 -6.94 1.94
CA ALA A 28 5.02 -8.14 1.31
C ALA A 28 3.64 -8.56 1.84
N GLU A 29 3.32 -8.22 3.09
CA GLU A 29 2.01 -8.43 3.73
C GLU A 29 0.99 -7.42 3.20
N GLU A 30 1.26 -6.12 3.30
CA GLU A 30 0.35 -5.06 2.83
C GLU A 30 0.09 -5.16 1.32
N THR A 31 1.09 -5.58 0.52
CA THR A 31 0.86 -5.81 -0.91
C THR A 31 0.03 -7.07 -1.19
N ALA A 32 0.01 -8.05 -0.29
CA ALA A 32 -0.92 -9.18 -0.39
C ALA A 32 -2.36 -8.72 -0.12
N GLU A 33 -2.57 -7.97 0.96
CA GLU A 33 -3.89 -7.46 1.37
C GLU A 33 -4.46 -6.50 0.30
N LEU A 34 -3.63 -5.63 -0.26
CA LEU A 34 -3.98 -4.79 -1.42
C LEU A 34 -4.42 -5.62 -2.65
N ALA A 35 -3.73 -6.73 -2.94
CA ALA A 35 -4.12 -7.60 -4.06
C ALA A 35 -5.48 -8.26 -3.81
N ASP A 36 -5.75 -8.70 -2.58
CA ASP A 36 -7.02 -9.32 -2.19
C ASP A 36 -8.17 -8.30 -2.23
N ALA A 37 -7.98 -7.09 -1.69
CA ALA A 37 -8.96 -6.00 -1.77
C ALA A 37 -9.26 -5.61 -3.24
N ALA A 38 -8.22 -5.49 -4.07
CA ALA A 38 -8.39 -5.18 -5.49
C ALA A 38 -9.13 -6.30 -6.25
N GLN A 39 -8.89 -7.56 -5.89
CA GLN A 39 -9.59 -8.72 -6.45
C GLN A 39 -11.07 -8.71 -6.08
N LEU A 40 -11.41 -8.44 -4.81
CA LEU A 40 -12.79 -8.30 -4.35
C LEU A 40 -13.54 -7.20 -5.11
N LEU A 41 -12.90 -6.05 -5.31
CA LEU A 41 -13.49 -4.96 -6.09
C LEU A 41 -13.67 -5.35 -7.56
N LEU A 42 -12.69 -6.03 -8.17
CA LEU A 42 -12.76 -6.51 -9.55
C LEU A 42 -13.95 -7.48 -9.76
N GLU A 43 -14.15 -8.39 -8.82
CA GLU A 43 -15.26 -9.35 -8.80
C GLU A 43 -16.61 -8.64 -8.63
N SER A 44 -16.67 -7.70 -7.69
CA SER A 44 -17.84 -6.85 -7.44
C SER A 44 -18.29 -6.09 -8.69
N ILE A 45 -17.37 -5.43 -9.41
CA ILE A 45 -17.68 -4.74 -10.68
C ILE A 45 -18.12 -5.75 -11.76
N THR A 46 -17.59 -6.97 -11.73
CA THR A 46 -17.94 -8.02 -12.69
C THR A 46 -19.33 -8.59 -12.47
N GLU A 47 -19.69 -8.86 -11.22
CA GLU A 47 -21.01 -9.38 -10.87
C GLU A 47 -22.12 -8.34 -11.10
N SER A 48 -21.86 -7.09 -10.78
CA SER A 48 -22.78 -5.97 -11.05
C SER A 48 -23.18 -5.88 -12.51
N ARG A 49 -22.22 -6.03 -13.42
CA ARG A 49 -22.47 -6.03 -14.86
C ARG A 49 -23.30 -7.23 -15.29
N ARG A 50 -23.03 -8.42 -14.74
CA ARG A 50 -23.80 -9.64 -15.06
C ARG A 50 -25.26 -9.53 -14.61
N ARG A 51 -25.51 -8.92 -13.44
CA ARG A 51 -26.86 -8.83 -12.85
C ARG A 51 -27.65 -7.59 -13.30
N GLY A 52 -27.07 -6.69 -14.08
CA GLY A 52 -27.74 -5.47 -14.58
C GLY A 52 -28.18 -4.49 -13.47
N ARG A 53 -27.64 -4.61 -12.26
CA ARG A 53 -27.97 -3.78 -11.09
C ARG A 53 -26.72 -3.02 -10.63
N LYS A 54 -26.88 -1.78 -10.15
CA LYS A 54 -25.82 -1.10 -9.38
C LYS A 54 -25.54 -1.93 -8.12
N PHE A 55 -24.32 -2.40 -7.92
CA PHE A 55 -23.95 -3.04 -6.65
C PHE A 55 -24.04 -2.04 -5.51
N ALA A 56 -24.63 -2.46 -4.40
CA ALA A 56 -24.57 -1.72 -3.15
C ALA A 56 -23.18 -1.79 -2.48
N CYS A 57 -22.40 -2.87 -2.70
CA CYS A 57 -21.11 -3.09 -2.04
C CYS A 57 -19.90 -2.44 -2.76
N GLY A 58 -20.12 -1.77 -3.89
CA GLY A 58 -19.03 -1.19 -4.68
C GLY A 58 -18.28 -0.05 -3.97
N ARG A 59 -18.97 0.66 -3.06
CA ARG A 59 -18.36 1.71 -2.23
C ARG A 59 -17.48 1.12 -1.12
N TYR A 60 -17.98 0.12 -0.42
CA TYR A 60 -17.22 -0.57 0.63
C TYR A 60 -15.94 -1.20 0.04
N ALA A 61 -16.06 -1.95 -1.05
CA ALA A 61 -14.90 -2.55 -1.71
C ALA A 61 -13.89 -1.52 -2.27
N SER A 62 -14.33 -0.30 -2.62
CA SER A 62 -13.39 0.78 -2.98
C SER A 62 -12.72 1.41 -1.77
N GLU A 63 -13.45 1.57 -0.65
CA GLU A 63 -12.90 2.11 0.60
C GLU A 63 -11.83 1.18 1.19
N GLU A 64 -12.04 -0.14 1.10
CA GLU A 64 -11.03 -1.15 1.47
C GLU A 64 -9.77 -1.02 0.60
N VAL A 65 -9.91 -0.94 -0.73
CA VAL A 65 -8.75 -0.71 -1.62
C VAL A 65 -8.01 0.59 -1.29
N GLU A 66 -8.71 1.66 -0.93
CA GLU A 66 -8.08 2.91 -0.49
C GLU A 66 -7.32 2.78 0.83
N GLU A 67 -7.83 1.97 1.77
CA GLU A 67 -7.15 1.68 3.03
C GLU A 67 -5.85 0.89 2.78
N GLU A 68 -5.94 -0.19 2.00
CA GLU A 68 -4.78 -1.02 1.66
C GLU A 68 -3.70 -0.26 0.88
N ILE A 69 -4.10 0.68 0.02
CA ILE A 69 -3.14 1.56 -0.64
C ILE A 69 -2.44 2.47 0.39
N ALA A 70 -3.16 2.97 1.41
CA ALA A 70 -2.56 3.79 2.46
C ALA A 70 -1.52 2.99 3.27
N ASP A 71 -1.81 1.72 3.54
CA ASP A 71 -0.91 0.80 4.24
C ASP A 71 0.37 0.55 3.45
N VAL A 72 0.23 0.16 2.18
CA VAL A 72 1.39 -0.03 1.29
C VAL A 72 2.22 1.25 1.19
N LEU A 73 1.59 2.41 1.04
CA LEU A 73 2.29 3.70 0.96
C LEU A 73 3.02 4.04 2.27
N ALA A 74 2.41 3.78 3.43
CA ALA A 74 3.06 4.00 4.74
C ALA A 74 4.33 3.15 4.87
N VAL A 75 4.27 1.86 4.50
CA VAL A 75 5.44 0.98 4.51
C VAL A 75 6.49 1.45 3.49
N MET A 76 6.06 1.86 2.29
CA MET A 76 6.96 2.37 1.26
C MET A 76 7.70 3.64 1.72
N LEU A 77 7.02 4.57 2.39
CA LEU A 77 7.62 5.78 2.97
C LEU A 77 8.67 5.45 4.04
N CYS A 78 8.48 4.36 4.77
CA CYS A 78 9.46 3.85 5.72
C CYS A 78 10.57 3.01 5.07
N THR A 79 10.50 2.67 3.78
CA THR A 79 11.40 1.68 3.15
C THR A 79 12.26 2.29 2.05
N PHE A 80 11.69 3.20 1.27
CA PHE A 80 12.30 3.81 0.10
C PHE A 80 12.43 5.33 0.29
N ASP A 81 13.00 6.00 -0.71
CA ASP A 81 13.07 7.45 -0.72
C ASP A 81 11.67 8.09 -0.73
N GLY A 82 11.29 8.68 0.41
CA GLY A 82 10.00 9.33 0.58
C GLY A 82 9.81 10.53 -0.35
N GLU A 83 10.87 11.24 -0.74
CA GLU A 83 10.75 12.40 -1.65
C GLU A 83 10.27 11.95 -3.03
N THR A 84 10.82 10.85 -3.55
CA THR A 84 10.36 10.22 -4.79
C THR A 84 8.90 9.78 -4.69
N ILE A 85 8.49 9.18 -3.57
CA ILE A 85 7.10 8.72 -3.37
C ILE A 85 6.13 9.91 -3.41
N TYR A 86 6.42 10.98 -2.67
CA TYR A 86 5.59 12.19 -2.66
C TYR A 86 5.49 12.84 -4.04
N LYS A 87 6.61 12.93 -4.77
CA LYS A 87 6.61 13.48 -6.15
C LYS A 87 5.72 12.67 -7.10
N VAL A 88 5.73 11.35 -7.01
CA VAL A 88 4.88 10.51 -7.87
C VAL A 88 3.40 10.64 -7.50
N LEU A 89 3.08 10.75 -6.20
CA LEU A 89 1.70 11.00 -5.75
C LEU A 89 1.17 12.35 -6.26
N ASP A 90 1.96 13.41 -6.12
CA ASP A 90 1.62 14.77 -6.59
C ASP A 90 1.49 14.85 -8.12
N TYR A 91 2.43 14.25 -8.84
CA TYR A 91 2.36 14.14 -10.30
C TYR A 91 1.11 13.38 -10.76
N SER A 92 0.77 12.29 -10.08
CA SER A 92 -0.37 11.47 -10.44
C SER A 92 -1.70 12.16 -10.15
N ASP A 93 -1.80 12.93 -9.07
CA ASP A 93 -3.01 13.72 -8.80
C ASP A 93 -3.27 14.76 -9.90
N SER A 94 -2.19 15.37 -10.43
CA SER A 94 -2.28 16.39 -11.48
C SER A 94 -2.47 15.82 -12.90
N HIS A 95 -2.02 14.59 -13.19
CA HIS A 95 -1.98 14.06 -14.57
C HIS A 95 -2.82 12.79 -14.81
N ALA A 96 -3.14 12.00 -13.79
CA ALA A 96 -3.93 10.79 -13.96
C ALA A 96 -5.40 11.14 -14.25
N LYS A 97 -5.98 10.45 -15.24
CA LYS A 97 -7.40 10.58 -15.59
C LYS A 97 -8.17 9.40 -15.00
N PRO A 98 -9.36 9.62 -14.41
CA PRO A 98 -10.25 8.53 -14.02
C PRO A 98 -10.54 7.60 -15.20
N ALA A 99 -10.82 6.33 -14.91
CA ALA A 99 -11.18 5.38 -15.94
C ALA A 99 -12.47 5.82 -16.65
N ARG A 100 -12.49 5.73 -17.99
CA ARG A 100 -13.63 6.15 -18.82
C ARG A 100 -14.72 5.08 -18.92
N SER A 101 -14.41 3.86 -18.47
CA SER A 101 -15.34 2.73 -18.51
C SER A 101 -15.02 1.72 -17.42
N ALA A 102 -16.01 0.88 -17.08
CA ALA A 102 -15.80 -0.27 -16.22
C ALA A 102 -14.76 -1.26 -16.80
N GLY A 103 -14.63 -1.35 -18.13
CA GLY A 103 -13.61 -2.19 -18.76
C GLY A 103 -12.20 -1.70 -18.49
N GLU A 104 -11.99 -0.38 -18.56
CA GLU A 104 -10.72 0.26 -18.24
C GLU A 104 -10.39 0.14 -16.75
N LEU A 105 -11.36 0.37 -15.85
CA LEU A 105 -11.15 0.20 -14.41
C LEU A 105 -10.75 -1.24 -14.06
N LYS A 106 -11.40 -2.25 -14.66
CA LYS A 106 -11.01 -3.65 -14.47
C LYS A 106 -9.60 -3.95 -14.97
N LYS A 107 -9.16 -3.30 -16.05
CA LYS A 107 -7.78 -3.45 -16.54
C LYS A 107 -6.79 -2.89 -15.51
N ARG A 108 -7.05 -1.68 -15.00
CA ARG A 108 -6.22 -1.05 -13.95
C ARG A 108 -6.17 -1.89 -12.67
N LEU A 109 -7.29 -2.47 -12.24
CA LEU A 109 -7.33 -3.37 -11.07
C LEU A 109 -6.50 -4.63 -11.28
N ARG A 110 -6.54 -5.24 -12.48
CA ARG A 110 -5.68 -6.40 -12.80
C ARG A 110 -4.20 -6.04 -12.82
N GLU A 111 -3.86 -4.86 -13.34
CA GLU A 111 -2.49 -4.35 -13.30
C GLU A 111 -2.03 -4.12 -11.85
N LEU A 112 -2.88 -3.55 -11.00
CA LEU A 112 -2.63 -3.40 -9.57
C LEU A 112 -2.36 -4.75 -8.90
N ILE A 113 -3.24 -5.73 -9.09
CA ILE A 113 -3.10 -7.09 -8.54
C ILE A 113 -1.78 -7.74 -8.97
N ALA A 114 -1.45 -7.64 -10.27
CA ALA A 114 -0.22 -8.22 -10.81
C ALA A 114 1.03 -7.56 -10.21
N LEU A 115 1.05 -6.23 -10.13
CA LEU A 115 2.17 -5.48 -9.56
C LEU A 115 2.31 -5.74 -8.06
N SER A 116 1.21 -5.79 -7.31
CA SER A 116 1.20 -6.16 -5.90
C SER A 116 1.81 -7.55 -5.69
N GLY A 117 1.42 -8.55 -6.50
CA GLY A 117 2.00 -9.89 -6.44
C GLY A 117 3.50 -9.93 -6.75
N ILE A 118 3.96 -9.13 -7.72
CA ILE A 118 5.39 -9.03 -8.06
C ILE A 118 6.17 -8.36 -6.91
N VAL A 119 5.71 -7.21 -6.42
CA VAL A 119 6.38 -6.51 -5.31
C VAL A 119 6.43 -7.37 -4.07
N ARG A 120 5.34 -8.07 -3.74
CA ARG A 120 5.31 -9.09 -2.67
C ARG A 120 6.43 -10.10 -2.83
N TYR A 121 6.53 -10.73 -4.01
CA TYR A 121 7.54 -11.76 -4.28
C TYR A 121 8.97 -11.21 -4.12
N VAL A 122 9.23 -10.03 -4.69
CA VAL A 122 10.54 -9.38 -4.62
C VAL A 122 10.88 -8.98 -3.18
N ALA A 123 9.93 -8.43 -2.41
CA ALA A 123 10.11 -8.08 -1.01
C ALA A 123 10.42 -9.31 -0.15
N PHE A 124 9.72 -10.44 -0.36
CA PHE A 124 10.04 -11.72 0.26
C PHE A 124 11.45 -12.20 -0.07
N LYS A 125 11.88 -12.08 -1.34
CA LYS A 125 13.24 -12.41 -1.75
C LYS A 125 14.26 -11.50 -1.06
N ARG A 126 14.03 -10.17 -1.03
CA ARG A 126 14.92 -9.20 -0.38
C ARG A 126 15.09 -9.46 1.11
N ARG A 127 14.01 -9.82 1.81
CA ARG A 127 14.01 -10.16 3.25
C ARG A 127 14.90 -11.36 3.57
N ARG A 128 14.97 -12.34 2.66
CA ARG A 128 15.72 -13.60 2.86
C ARG A 128 17.22 -13.48 2.61
N ILE A 129 17.68 -12.35 2.08
CA ILE A 129 19.11 -12.12 1.84
C ILE A 129 19.84 -12.07 3.18
N GLY A 130 20.83 -12.95 3.35
CA GLY A 130 21.56 -13.09 4.61
C GLY A 130 20.84 -13.89 5.70
N ASN A 131 19.63 -14.42 5.43
CA ASN A 131 18.93 -15.29 6.38
C ASN A 131 19.49 -16.73 6.28
N LYS A 132 20.01 -17.26 7.40
CA LYS A 132 20.63 -18.60 7.47
C LYS A 132 19.61 -19.74 7.48
N GLU A 133 18.42 -19.51 8.04
CA GLU A 133 17.38 -20.54 8.19
C GLU A 133 16.54 -20.70 6.92
N ASN A 134 16.34 -19.61 6.17
CA ASN A 134 15.57 -19.60 4.93
C ASN A 134 16.28 -18.76 3.83
N PRO A 135 17.43 -19.21 3.32
CA PRO A 135 18.25 -18.44 2.40
C PRO A 135 17.60 -18.27 1.04
N THR A 136 18.00 -17.25 0.30
CA THR A 136 17.64 -17.04 -1.10
C THR A 136 18.88 -17.08 -1.97
N ASP A 137 18.70 -17.44 -3.24
CA ASP A 137 19.70 -17.44 -4.30
C ASP A 137 19.96 -16.03 -4.88
N TRP A 138 19.14 -15.05 -4.51
CA TRP A 138 19.23 -13.67 -5.00
C TRP A 138 20.34 -12.90 -4.32
N ARG A 139 21.08 -12.10 -5.10
CA ARG A 139 22.01 -11.09 -4.59
C ARG A 139 21.27 -9.82 -4.17
N GLN A 140 21.88 -9.05 -3.27
CA GLN A 140 21.33 -7.79 -2.78
C GLN A 140 21.04 -6.80 -3.92
N GLU A 141 22.01 -6.58 -4.79
CA GLU A 141 21.89 -5.69 -5.96
C GLU A 141 20.72 -6.08 -6.88
N GLN A 142 20.55 -7.38 -7.13
CA GLN A 142 19.45 -7.89 -7.97
C GLN A 142 18.09 -7.60 -7.34
N ALA A 143 17.96 -7.84 -6.04
CA ALA A 143 16.71 -7.55 -5.34
C ALA A 143 16.41 -6.04 -5.32
N GLU A 144 17.42 -5.20 -5.13
CA GLU A 144 17.27 -3.74 -5.14
C GLU A 144 16.92 -3.18 -6.53
N GLU A 145 17.51 -3.72 -7.60
CA GLU A 145 17.17 -3.38 -8.98
C GLU A 145 15.69 -3.71 -9.27
N PHE A 146 15.25 -4.94 -8.96
CA PHE A 146 13.85 -5.31 -9.14
C PHE A 146 12.90 -4.48 -8.30
N LEU A 147 13.22 -4.20 -7.02
CA LEU A 147 12.41 -3.33 -6.18
C LEU A 147 12.27 -1.94 -6.81
N SER A 148 13.36 -1.35 -7.30
CA SER A 148 13.32 0.00 -7.87
C SER A 148 12.35 0.12 -9.05
N VAL A 149 12.28 -0.92 -9.91
CA VAL A 149 11.40 -0.96 -11.08
C VAL A 149 9.95 -1.23 -10.67
N PHE A 150 9.72 -2.28 -9.89
CA PHE A 150 8.35 -2.74 -9.61
C PHE A 150 7.64 -1.87 -8.57
N VAL A 151 8.37 -1.28 -7.63
CA VAL A 151 7.80 -0.33 -6.66
C VAL A 151 7.34 0.95 -7.39
N GLY A 152 8.11 1.44 -8.37
CA GLY A 152 7.69 2.57 -9.21
C GLY A 152 6.43 2.24 -10.02
N GLY A 153 6.35 1.03 -10.60
CA GLY A 153 5.16 0.56 -11.30
C GLY A 153 3.94 0.44 -10.38
N LEU A 154 4.10 -0.15 -9.19
CA LEU A 154 3.03 -0.29 -8.19
C LEU A 154 2.52 1.08 -7.73
N LEU A 155 3.42 2.02 -7.45
CA LEU A 155 3.07 3.37 -7.05
C LEU A 155 2.24 4.09 -8.11
N ALA A 156 2.60 3.95 -9.39
CA ALA A 156 1.81 4.50 -10.50
C ALA A 156 0.42 3.84 -10.60
N ALA A 157 0.33 2.52 -10.42
CA ALA A 157 -0.94 1.80 -10.44
C ALA A 157 -1.86 2.21 -9.28
N MET A 158 -1.34 2.27 -8.06
CA MET A 158 -2.07 2.74 -6.88
C MET A 158 -2.57 4.17 -7.08
N SER A 159 -1.72 5.07 -7.58
CA SER A 159 -2.11 6.46 -7.82
C SER A 159 -3.23 6.57 -8.88
N GLY A 160 -3.15 5.76 -9.94
CA GLY A 160 -4.19 5.68 -10.98
C GLY A 160 -5.53 5.14 -10.47
N ILE A 161 -5.50 4.31 -9.43
CA ILE A 161 -6.68 3.79 -8.73
C ILE A 161 -7.23 4.83 -7.75
N LEU A 162 -6.42 5.44 -6.90
CA LEU A 162 -6.87 6.49 -5.97
C LEU A 162 -7.49 7.69 -6.70
N ARG A 163 -6.97 8.06 -7.88
CA ARG A 163 -7.56 9.11 -8.72
C ARG A 163 -8.98 8.79 -9.17
N GLN A 164 -9.35 7.51 -9.29
CA GLN A 164 -10.72 7.08 -9.61
C GLN A 164 -11.74 7.59 -8.59
N TRP A 165 -11.33 7.73 -7.32
CA TRP A 165 -12.15 8.15 -6.19
C TRP A 165 -11.67 9.45 -5.54
N GLN A 166 -10.90 10.24 -6.31
CA GLN A 166 -10.47 11.59 -5.93
C GLN A 166 -9.57 11.67 -4.69
N LEU A 167 -8.74 10.65 -4.42
CA LEU A 167 -7.60 10.70 -3.47
C LEU A 167 -7.93 11.22 -2.04
N ALA A 168 -9.20 11.40 -1.69
CA ALA A 168 -9.57 12.25 -0.58
C ALA A 168 -9.27 11.52 0.72
N GLY A 169 -8.43 12.13 1.57
CA GLY A 169 -8.10 11.55 2.88
C GLY A 169 -6.97 10.53 2.88
N ILE A 170 -6.34 10.20 1.74
CA ILE A 170 -5.19 9.27 1.72
C ILE A 170 -4.05 9.74 2.62
N GLY A 171 -3.77 11.06 2.64
CA GLY A 171 -2.77 11.65 3.52
C GLY A 171 -3.08 11.42 5.01
N CYS A 172 -4.35 11.59 5.40
CA CYS A 172 -4.80 11.35 6.77
C CYS A 172 -4.71 9.86 7.14
N LYS A 173 -5.07 8.96 6.21
CA LYS A 173 -4.95 7.50 6.43
C LYS A 173 -3.49 7.10 6.63
N MET A 174 -2.59 7.56 5.76
CA MET A 174 -1.15 7.31 5.90
C MET A 174 -0.61 7.85 7.24
N GLU A 175 -0.99 9.06 7.64
CA GLU A 175 -0.61 9.63 8.93
C GLU A 175 -1.05 8.75 10.10
N GLN A 176 -2.32 8.33 10.11
CA GLN A 176 -2.88 7.46 11.16
C GLN A 176 -2.18 6.10 11.22
N LYS A 177 -1.79 5.52 10.08
CA LYS A 177 -1.03 4.25 10.05
C LYS A 177 0.37 4.43 10.62
N LEU A 178 1.07 5.49 10.22
CA LEU A 178 2.40 5.81 10.75
C LEU A 178 2.35 6.12 12.25
N ASP A 179 1.33 6.83 12.72
CA ASP A 179 1.11 7.10 14.14
C ASP A 179 0.92 5.80 14.93
N ARG A 180 -0.01 4.93 14.49
CA ARG A 180 -0.26 3.64 15.13
C ARG A 180 1.00 2.79 15.21
N TRP A 181 1.78 2.75 14.14
CA TRP A 181 3.03 2.02 14.13
C TRP A 181 4.06 2.63 15.09
N ALA A 182 4.25 3.95 15.07
CA ALA A 182 5.15 4.65 15.97
C ALA A 182 4.79 4.45 17.45
N MET A 183 3.50 4.51 17.82
CA MET A 183 3.04 4.26 19.20
C MET A 183 3.35 2.83 19.64
N ARG A 184 3.07 1.82 18.80
CA ARG A 184 3.41 0.41 19.09
C ARG A 184 4.90 0.25 19.37
N LEU A 185 5.76 0.93 18.60
CA LEU A 185 7.21 0.89 18.81
C LEU A 185 7.69 1.61 20.08
N LYS A 186 6.91 2.57 20.59
CA LYS A 186 7.17 3.27 21.86
C LYS A 186 6.61 2.52 23.07
N GLY A 187 5.79 1.48 22.86
CA GLY A 187 5.06 0.81 23.93
C GLY A 187 3.85 1.63 24.42
N GLU A 188 3.38 2.58 23.61
CA GLU A 188 2.20 3.39 23.88
C GLU A 188 0.96 2.67 23.34
N THR A 189 -0.08 2.49 24.15
CA THR A 189 -1.38 2.02 23.68
C THR A 189 -2.22 3.19 23.18
N GLU A 190 -2.96 2.96 22.09
CA GLU A 190 -3.91 3.92 21.53
C GLU A 190 -4.98 4.21 22.59
N ASN A 191 -5.00 5.44 23.12
CA ASN A 191 -5.84 5.93 24.22
C ASN A 191 -7.00 5.00 24.64
N GLY A 192 -6.83 4.34 25.79
CA GLY A 192 -7.84 3.72 26.66
C GLY A 192 -9.28 3.62 26.16
N ASN A 193 -9.51 2.75 25.18
CA ASN A 193 -10.81 2.09 24.98
C ASN A 193 -10.56 0.59 24.81
N ASP A 194 -9.82 0.01 25.76
CA ASP A 194 -9.98 -1.39 26.08
C ASP A 194 -11.39 -1.53 26.63
N LEU A 195 -12.27 -2.05 25.78
CA LEU A 195 -13.55 -2.62 26.17
C LEU A 195 -13.33 -3.43 27.45
N GLN A 196 -13.89 -2.94 28.55
CA GLN A 196 -14.25 -3.79 29.68
C GLN A 196 -15.10 -4.92 29.12
N GLN A 197 -14.48 -6.07 28.95
CA GLN A 197 -15.18 -7.34 28.81
C GLN A 197 -15.38 -7.85 30.23
N ASP A 198 -16.58 -7.62 30.77
CA ASP A 198 -17.21 -8.52 31.73
C ASP A 198 -17.72 -9.77 30.98
#